data_AF-A0A7K1LJC1-F1
#
_entry.id   AF-A0A7K1LJC1-F1
#
_cell.length_a   1.000
_cell.length_b   1.000
_cell.length_c   1.000
_cell.angle_alpha   90.00
_cell.angle_beta   90.00
_cell.angle_gamma   90.00
#
_symmetry.space_group_name_H-M   'P 1'
#
loop_
_entity.id
_entity.type
_entity.pdbx_description
1 polymer ?
#
loop_
_entity_poly.entity_id
_entity_poly.type
_entity_poly.pdbx_seq_one_letter_code
_entity_poly.pdbx_strand_id
1 'polypeptide(L)'
;MTEYPAYAEPLEIRWSDQDLMGHVNNARVLTLVEEARIMWLQSIDNWSREVNPTVVVRTEINYRSPVHYGPELVVELGVGHVGSTSYTITFRGIQDDAVVFDGLNVLVGVDPENLRPRKLHDQERDLLGRYGTFDPERPTDLSAEPVTH
;
A
#
# COMPACT_ATOMS: atom_id res chain seq x y z
N MET A 1 -19.24 -5.20 7.30
CA MET A 1 -18.34 -4.02 7.34
C MET A 1 -16.95 -4.54 7.09
N THR A 2 -16.19 -3.90 6.21
CA THR A 2 -14.79 -4.21 5.97
C THR A 2 -13.91 -3.54 7.02
N GLU A 3 -12.75 -4.14 7.30
CA GLU A 3 -11.79 -3.64 8.30
C GLU A 3 -10.82 -2.62 7.68
N TYR A 4 -10.60 -1.50 8.36
CA TYR A 4 -9.59 -0.50 8.00
C TYR A 4 -8.96 0.11 9.27
N PRO A 5 -7.63 0.29 9.32
CA PRO A 5 -6.65 -0.16 8.32
C PRO A 5 -6.54 -1.68 8.28
N ALA A 6 -6.17 -2.23 7.11
CA ALA A 6 -5.82 -3.65 6.98
C ALA A 6 -4.48 -3.98 7.67
N TYR A 7 -3.62 -2.96 7.74
CA TYR A 7 -2.31 -3.02 8.38
C TYR A 7 -1.85 -1.60 8.69
N ALA A 8 -1.18 -1.42 9.82
CA ALA A 8 -0.54 -0.17 10.19
C ALA A 8 0.80 -0.48 10.84
N GLU A 9 1.88 0.10 10.34
CA GLU A 9 3.22 -0.20 10.82
C GLU A 9 4.08 1.06 10.89
N PRO A 10 4.77 1.30 12.01
CA PRO A 10 5.84 2.28 12.06
C PRO A 10 7.03 1.80 11.22
N LEU A 11 7.46 2.62 10.26
CA LEU A 11 8.62 2.34 9.43
C LEU A 11 9.83 3.15 9.87
N GLU A 12 10.99 2.51 9.88
CA GLU A 12 12.26 3.19 10.11
C GLU A 12 12.72 3.91 8.85
N ILE A 13 12.73 5.25 8.90
CA ILE A 13 13.34 6.07 7.85
C ILE A 13 14.84 6.09 8.06
N ARG A 14 15.62 5.71 7.04
CA ARG A 14 17.09 5.79 7.13
C ARG A 14 17.54 7.20 6.85
N TRP A 15 18.64 7.61 7.47
CA TRP A 15 19.25 8.92 7.17
C TRP A 15 19.53 9.09 5.67
N SER A 16 19.93 8.01 4.99
CA SER A 16 20.22 7.95 3.55
C SER A 16 18.99 8.03 2.64
N ASP A 17 17.78 7.99 3.18
CA ASP A 17 16.56 8.12 2.38
C ASP A 17 16.26 9.57 2.04
N GLN A 18 16.91 10.52 2.71
CA GLN A 18 16.80 11.95 2.43
C GLN A 18 17.60 12.36 1.18
N ASP A 19 17.14 13.42 0.52
CA ASP A 19 17.91 14.11 -0.51
C ASP A 19 18.41 15.50 -0.05
N LEU A 20 19.00 16.25 -0.98
CA LEU A 20 19.62 17.55 -0.70
C LEU A 20 18.63 18.58 -0.12
N MET A 21 17.33 18.38 -0.31
CA MET A 21 16.28 19.29 0.17
C MET A 21 15.88 19.02 1.64
N GLY A 22 16.50 18.05 2.31
CA GLY A 22 16.29 17.79 3.74
C GLY A 22 14.98 17.06 4.05
N HIS A 23 14.39 16.39 3.06
CA HIS A 23 13.26 15.49 3.21
C HIS A 23 13.58 14.15 2.54
N VAL A 24 12.82 13.11 2.90
CA VAL A 24 12.87 11.81 2.23
C VAL A 24 12.64 12.02 0.74
N ASN A 25 13.51 11.43 -0.07
CA ASN A 25 13.40 11.49 -1.51
C ASN A 25 12.09 10.84 -1.96
N ASN A 26 11.40 11.45 -2.93
CA ASN A 26 10.12 10.94 -3.42
C ASN A 26 10.18 9.46 -3.87
N ALA A 27 11.25 9.02 -4.53
CA ALA A 27 11.40 7.62 -4.93
C ALA A 27 11.58 6.67 -3.74
N ARG A 28 12.10 7.16 -2.60
CA ARG A 28 12.25 6.35 -1.37
C ARG A 28 10.92 6.11 -0.68
N VAL A 29 9.95 7.01 -0.81
CA VAL A 29 8.57 6.77 -0.34
C VAL A 29 7.98 5.51 -0.98
N LEU A 30 8.24 5.26 -2.27
CA LEU A 30 7.80 4.03 -2.92
C LEU A 30 8.41 2.77 -2.28
N THR A 31 9.69 2.83 -1.89
CA THR A 31 10.36 1.73 -1.19
C THR A 31 9.72 1.49 0.18
N LEU A 32 9.44 2.55 0.95
CA LEU A 32 8.78 2.45 2.26
C LEU A 32 7.38 1.82 2.14
N VAL A 33 6.58 2.25 1.15
CA VAL A 33 5.26 1.66 0.87
C VAL A 33 5.36 0.19 0.46
N GLU A 34 6.39 -0.18 -0.32
CA GLU A 34 6.64 -1.58 -0.65
C GLU A 34 7.02 -2.41 0.58
N GLU A 35 7.84 -1.88 1.48
CA GLU A 35 8.22 -2.53 2.73
C GLU A 35 7.01 -2.81 3.62
N ALA A 36 6.16 -1.79 3.88
CA ALA A 36 4.91 -1.98 4.60
C ALA A 36 4.02 -3.05 3.95
N ARG A 37 3.93 -3.05 2.61
CA ARG A 37 3.15 -4.05 1.87
C ARG A 37 3.71 -5.46 2.06
N ILE A 38 5.03 -5.62 2.01
CA ILE A 38 5.68 -6.93 2.24
C ILE A 38 5.41 -7.40 3.67
N MET A 39 5.54 -6.52 4.66
CA MET A 39 5.27 -6.85 6.07
C MET A 39 3.81 -7.28 6.27
N TRP A 40 2.86 -6.53 5.72
CA TRP A 40 1.45 -6.91 5.77
C TRP A 40 1.18 -8.27 5.11
N LEU A 41 1.70 -8.49 3.91
CA LEU A 41 1.50 -9.77 3.22
C LEU A 41 2.14 -10.94 3.98
N GLN A 42 3.24 -10.71 4.71
CA GLN A 42 3.89 -11.71 5.55
C GLN A 42 3.16 -11.98 6.87
N SER A 43 2.36 -11.01 7.36
CA SER A 43 1.57 -11.18 8.59
C SER A 43 0.27 -11.97 8.37
N ILE A 44 -0.14 -12.16 7.11
CA ILE A 44 -1.32 -12.95 6.77
C ILE A 44 -0.97 -14.45 6.70
N ASP A 45 -1.63 -15.24 7.55
CA ASP A 45 -1.50 -16.70 7.53
C ASP A 45 -1.77 -17.30 6.14
N ASN A 46 -0.86 -18.17 5.69
CA ASN A 46 -0.89 -18.85 4.39
C ASN A 46 -0.74 -17.94 3.15
N TRP A 47 -0.39 -16.67 3.31
CA TRP A 47 0.01 -15.83 2.19
C TRP A 47 1.51 -15.98 1.91
N SER A 48 1.88 -16.72 0.87
CA SER A 48 3.26 -16.78 0.40
C SER A 48 3.39 -16.23 -1.02
N ARG A 49 4.48 -15.50 -1.30
CA ARG A 49 4.77 -14.99 -2.66
C ARG A 49 5.01 -16.11 -3.67
N GLU A 50 5.47 -17.27 -3.21
CA GLU A 50 5.66 -18.44 -4.06
C GLU A 50 4.32 -19.04 -4.51
N VAL A 51 3.29 -18.97 -3.65
CA VAL A 51 1.95 -19.50 -3.94
C VAL A 51 1.06 -18.44 -4.60
N ASN A 52 1.19 -17.17 -4.23
CA ASN A 52 0.40 -16.05 -4.74
C ASN A 52 1.30 -14.93 -5.32
N PRO A 53 2.05 -15.19 -6.40
CA PRO A 53 2.91 -14.17 -6.98
C PRO A 53 2.06 -13.07 -7.62
N THR A 54 2.45 -11.83 -7.36
CA THR A 54 1.80 -10.63 -7.92
C THR A 54 2.83 -9.66 -8.44
N VAL A 55 2.48 -8.92 -9.49
CA VAL A 55 3.29 -7.83 -10.02
C VAL A 55 2.55 -6.50 -9.86
N VAL A 56 3.29 -5.44 -9.52
CA VAL A 56 2.75 -4.08 -9.50
C VAL A 56 2.70 -3.57 -10.94
N VAL A 57 1.51 -3.20 -11.41
CA VAL A 57 1.30 -2.69 -12.79
C VAL A 57 1.02 -1.19 -12.83
N ARG A 58 0.68 -0.59 -11.69
CA ARG A 58 0.49 0.85 -11.53
C ARG A 58 0.76 1.23 -10.08
N THR A 59 1.45 2.35 -9.91
CA THR A 59 1.54 3.04 -8.62
C THR A 59 1.19 4.50 -8.83
N GLU A 60 0.40 5.05 -7.92
CA GLU A 60 0.06 6.46 -7.85
C GLU A 60 0.29 6.95 -6.42
N ILE A 61 0.95 8.10 -6.28
CA ILE A 61 1.28 8.70 -4.99
C ILE A 61 0.99 10.20 -5.06
N ASN A 62 0.17 10.68 -4.14
CA ASN A 62 0.06 12.08 -3.80
C ASN A 62 1.02 12.39 -2.66
N TYR A 63 1.94 13.32 -2.89
CA TYR A 63 2.80 13.86 -1.83
C TYR A 63 2.10 15.10 -1.26
N ARG A 64 1.58 14.99 -0.04
CA ARG A 64 0.78 16.05 0.62
C ARG A 64 1.67 17.03 1.37
N SER A 65 2.71 16.51 2.02
CA SER A 65 3.76 17.29 2.67
C SER A 65 5.08 16.50 2.70
N PRO A 66 6.22 17.15 2.96
CA PRO A 66 7.50 16.46 3.07
C PRO A 66 7.49 15.43 4.20
N VAL A 67 8.13 14.29 3.96
CA VAL A 67 8.43 13.29 5.00
C VAL A 67 9.84 13.55 5.51
N HIS A 68 10.03 13.56 6.82
CA HIS A 68 11.31 13.85 7.45
C HIS A 68 11.91 12.64 8.15
N TYR A 69 13.24 12.57 8.16
CA TYR A 69 13.99 11.66 9.02
C TYR A 69 13.93 12.13 10.47
N GLY A 70 13.76 11.20 11.41
CA GLY A 70 13.75 11.48 12.85
C GLY A 70 12.37 11.24 13.47
N PRO A 71 11.31 11.97 13.07
CA PRO A 71 9.95 11.67 13.50
C PRO A 71 9.49 10.32 12.94
N GLU A 72 8.64 9.63 13.69
CA GLU A 72 8.06 8.34 13.29
C GLU A 72 7.17 8.52 12.05
N LEU A 73 7.26 7.58 11.11
CA LEU A 73 6.35 7.47 10.00
C LEU A 73 5.55 6.18 10.17
N VAL A 74 4.23 6.31 10.32
CA VAL A 74 3.32 5.16 10.29
C VAL A 74 2.75 5.04 8.89
N VAL A 75 2.87 3.86 8.28
CA VAL A 75 2.21 3.56 7.00
C VAL A 75 1.01 2.68 7.26
N GLU A 76 -0.17 3.19 6.90
CA GLU A 76 -1.40 2.42 6.91
C GLU A 76 -1.72 1.89 5.51
N LEU A 77 -2.15 0.64 5.44
CA LEU A 77 -2.57 -0.02 4.22
C LEU A 77 -4.06 -0.38 4.29
N GLY A 78 -4.69 -0.41 3.12
CA GLY A 78 -6.06 -0.88 2.93
C GLY A 78 -6.22 -1.56 1.58
N VAL A 79 -7.39 -2.16 1.37
CA VAL A 79 -7.79 -2.74 0.08
C VAL A 79 -8.87 -1.85 -0.53
N GLY A 80 -8.61 -1.38 -1.75
CA GLY A 80 -9.54 -0.57 -2.53
C GLY A 80 -10.49 -1.43 -3.36
N HIS A 81 -10.19 -1.59 -4.64
CA HIS A 81 -10.95 -2.43 -5.55
C HIS A 81 -10.35 -3.84 -5.66
N VAL A 82 -11.20 -4.88 -5.69
CA VAL A 82 -10.82 -6.27 -5.98
C VAL A 82 -11.56 -6.73 -7.24
N GLY A 83 -10.82 -6.89 -8.33
CA GLY A 83 -11.33 -7.34 -9.63
C GLY A 83 -11.13 -8.84 -9.86
N SER A 84 -11.16 -9.25 -11.13
CA SER A 84 -10.97 -10.66 -11.52
C SER A 84 -9.51 -11.10 -11.58
N THR A 85 -8.62 -10.21 -12.00
CA THR A 85 -7.19 -10.48 -12.23
C THR A 85 -6.29 -9.52 -11.46
N SER A 86 -6.85 -8.42 -10.96
CA SER A 86 -6.13 -7.38 -10.25
C SER A 86 -6.85 -6.94 -8.99
N TYR A 87 -6.11 -6.32 -8.10
CA TYR A 87 -6.64 -5.66 -6.92
C TYR A 87 -5.81 -4.41 -6.60
N THR A 88 -6.37 -3.54 -5.76
CA THR A 88 -5.74 -2.30 -5.34
C THR A 88 -5.40 -2.34 -3.86
N ILE A 89 -4.15 -2.04 -3.53
CA ILE A 89 -3.73 -1.71 -2.17
C ILE A 89 -3.63 -0.20 -2.07
N THR A 90 -4.46 0.41 -1.25
CA THR A 90 -4.37 1.83 -0.90
C THR A 90 -3.43 2.01 0.28
N PHE A 91 -2.77 3.15 0.38
CA PHE A 91 -1.90 3.47 1.49
C PHE A 91 -1.97 4.94 1.87
N ARG A 92 -1.68 5.24 3.14
CA ARG A 92 -1.37 6.60 3.62
C ARG A 92 -0.20 6.56 4.59
N GLY A 93 0.71 7.51 4.45
CA GLY A 93 1.78 7.77 5.40
C GLY A 93 1.35 8.87 6.37
N ILE A 94 1.58 8.63 7.65
CA ILE A 94 1.23 9.55 8.75
C ILE A 94 2.51 9.89 9.51
N GLN A 95 2.80 11.17 9.63
CA GLN A 95 3.90 11.69 10.45
C GLN A 95 3.42 12.98 11.12
N ASP A 96 3.76 13.16 12.40
CA ASP A 96 3.31 14.30 13.22
C ASP A 96 1.78 14.51 13.17
N ASP A 97 1.02 13.42 13.30
CA ASP A 97 -0.45 13.38 13.26
C ASP A 97 -1.09 13.91 11.95
N ALA A 98 -0.30 14.01 10.87
CA ALA A 98 -0.76 14.48 9.56
C ALA A 98 -0.50 13.44 8.45
N VAL A 99 -1.43 13.35 7.49
CA VAL A 99 -1.21 12.56 6.27
C VAL A 99 -0.19 13.28 5.39
N VAL A 100 1.01 12.70 5.28
CA VAL A 100 2.14 13.26 4.53
C VAL A 100 2.18 12.76 3.08
N PHE A 101 1.63 11.57 2.83
CA PHE A 101 1.34 11.07 1.49
C PHE A 101 0.19 10.08 1.51
N ASP A 102 -0.48 9.90 0.37
CA ASP A 102 -1.45 8.83 0.14
C ASP A 102 -1.33 8.31 -1.28
N GLY A 103 -1.89 7.14 -1.53
CA GLY A 103 -1.87 6.59 -2.87
C GLY A 103 -2.39 5.18 -2.98
N LEU A 104 -2.09 4.56 -4.12
CA LEU A 104 -2.46 3.18 -4.39
C LEU A 104 -1.44 2.44 -5.26
N ASN A 105 -1.39 1.13 -5.07
CA ASN A 105 -0.75 0.18 -5.97
C ASN A 105 -1.84 -0.68 -6.61
N VAL A 106 -1.78 -0.87 -7.92
CA VAL A 106 -2.57 -1.90 -8.61
C VAL A 106 -1.68 -3.11 -8.81
N LEU A 107 -2.08 -4.24 -8.24
CA LEU A 107 -1.39 -5.51 -8.33
C LEU A 107 -2.18 -6.48 -9.21
N VAL A 108 -1.46 -7.24 -10.03
CA VAL A 108 -2.03 -8.30 -10.88
C VAL A 108 -1.48 -9.64 -10.39
N GLY A 109 -2.37 -10.61 -10.16
CA GLY A 109 -1.97 -11.99 -9.90
C GLY A 109 -1.35 -12.61 -11.13
N VAL A 110 -0.22 -13.31 -10.98
CA VAL A 110 0.47 -13.95 -12.09
C VAL A 110 0.65 -15.44 -11.87
N ASP A 111 0.86 -16.17 -12.95
CA ASP A 111 1.25 -17.57 -12.93
C ASP A 111 2.70 -17.71 -12.43
N PRO A 112 3.00 -18.59 -11.45
CA PRO A 112 4.34 -18.71 -10.88
C PRO A 112 5.39 -19.26 -11.88
N GLU A 113 4.98 -20.01 -12.90
CA GLU A 113 5.91 -20.64 -13.84
C GLU A 113 6.29 -19.70 -14.98
N ASN A 114 5.34 -18.90 -15.48
CA ASN A 114 5.52 -18.09 -16.68
C ASN A 114 5.26 -16.58 -16.52
N LEU A 115 4.88 -16.13 -15.31
CA LEU A 115 4.62 -14.74 -14.93
C LEU A 115 3.57 -14.01 -15.79
N ARG A 116 2.68 -14.75 -16.46
CA ARG A 116 1.54 -14.15 -17.18
C ARG A 116 0.39 -13.85 -16.22
N PRO A 117 -0.42 -12.81 -16.50
CA PRO A 117 -1.62 -12.52 -15.70
C PRO A 117 -2.54 -13.73 -15.59
N ARG A 118 -3.01 -14.00 -14.36
CA ARG A 118 -4.03 -15.02 -14.07
C ARG A 118 -5.22 -14.41 -13.35
N LYS A 119 -6.31 -15.18 -13.27
CA LYS A 119 -7.40 -14.85 -12.36
C LYS A 119 -6.93 -15.03 -10.91
N LEU A 120 -7.41 -14.15 -10.05
CA LEU A 120 -7.31 -14.34 -8.61
C LEU A 120 -8.14 -15.58 -8.23
N HIS A 121 -7.58 -16.43 -7.38
CA HIS A 121 -8.27 -17.53 -6.74
C HIS A 121 -9.32 -16.99 -5.77
N ASP A 122 -10.35 -17.78 -5.50
CA ASP A 122 -11.42 -17.37 -4.58
C ASP A 122 -10.88 -17.09 -3.18
N GLN A 123 -9.91 -17.86 -2.71
CA GLN A 123 -9.25 -17.61 -1.43
C GLN A 123 -8.55 -16.23 -1.37
N GLU A 124 -7.91 -15.79 -2.46
CA GLU A 124 -7.27 -14.47 -2.52
C GLU A 124 -8.34 -13.37 -2.48
N ARG A 125 -9.42 -13.53 -3.25
CA ARG A 125 -10.53 -12.57 -3.27
C ARG A 125 -11.26 -12.49 -1.94
N ASP A 126 -11.51 -13.62 -1.29
CA ASP A 126 -12.20 -13.71 -0.01
C ASP A 126 -11.36 -13.12 1.13
N LEU A 127 -10.04 -13.27 1.07
CA LEU A 127 -9.12 -12.63 2.01
C LEU A 127 -9.10 -11.11 1.80
N LEU A 128 -8.85 -10.65 0.57
CA LEU A 128 -8.74 -9.23 0.24
C LEU A 128 -10.06 -8.50 0.50
N GLY A 129 -11.20 -9.15 0.26
CA GLY A 129 -12.54 -8.60 0.49
C GLY A 129 -12.92 -8.39 1.97
N ARG A 130 -12.08 -8.81 2.93
CA ARG A 130 -12.28 -8.52 4.37
C ARG A 130 -11.91 -7.08 4.71
N TYR A 131 -11.01 -6.49 3.93
CA TYR A 131 -10.42 -5.19 4.21
C TYR A 131 -11.06 -4.09 3.37
N GLY A 132 -11.03 -2.87 3.91
CA GLY A 132 -11.48 -1.65 3.27
C GLY A 132 -10.34 -0.67 3.06
N THR A 133 -10.69 0.57 2.76
CA THR A 133 -9.76 1.67 2.50
C THR A 133 -10.23 2.95 3.22
N PHE A 134 -9.37 3.97 3.28
CA PHE A 134 -9.68 5.26 3.92
C PHE A 134 -10.79 6.04 3.20
N ASP A 135 -11.07 5.75 1.92
CA ASP A 135 -12.21 6.32 1.19
C ASP A 135 -13.01 5.19 0.51
N PRO A 136 -13.99 4.58 1.20
CA PRO A 136 -14.80 3.49 0.65
C PRO A 136 -15.71 3.93 -0.51
N GLU A 137 -16.08 5.21 -0.59
CA GLU A 137 -16.91 5.73 -1.69
C GLU A 137 -16.10 5.92 -2.97
N ARG A 138 -14.80 6.18 -2.81
CA ARG A 138 -13.83 6.45 -3.88
C ARG A 138 -12.55 5.62 -3.70
N PRO A 139 -12.64 4.27 -3.72
CA PRO A 139 -11.53 3.39 -3.32
C PRO A 139 -10.32 3.40 -4.27
N THR A 140 -10.43 4.09 -5.39
CA THR A 140 -9.37 4.26 -6.40
C THR A 140 -9.24 5.70 -6.89
N ASP A 141 -10.03 6.64 -6.34
CA ASP A 141 -9.97 8.05 -6.73
C ASP A 141 -9.23 8.83 -5.66
N LEU A 142 -7.96 9.11 -5.95
CA LEU A 142 -7.04 9.81 -5.07
C LEU A 142 -7.08 11.33 -5.26
N SER A 143 -7.98 11.86 -6.11
CA SER A 143 -8.07 13.30 -6.38
C SER A 143 -8.69 14.10 -5.24
N ALA A 144 -9.38 13.43 -4.30
CA ALA A 144 -9.93 14.04 -3.11
C ALA A 144 -8.85 14.35 -2.06
N GLU A 145 -9.17 15.26 -1.14
CA GLU A 145 -8.40 15.42 0.09
C GLU A 145 -8.51 14.13 0.92
N PRO A 146 -7.42 13.66 1.55
CA PRO A 146 -7.45 12.45 2.34
C PRO A 146 -8.36 12.63 3.55
N VAL A 147 -9.15 11.60 3.87
CA VAL A 147 -10.05 11.61 5.02
C VAL A 147 -9.21 11.61 6.30
N THR A 148 -9.28 12.69 7.06
CA THR A 148 -8.69 12.85 8.40
C THR A 148 -9.64 12.21 9.41
N HIS A 149 -9.60 10.88 9.52
CA HIS A 149 -10.24 10.16 10.63
C HIS A 149 -9.33 10.15 11.84
#